data_AF-A0A258CM34-F1
#
_entry.id   AF-A0A258CM34-F1
#
_cell.length_a   1.000
_cell.length_b   1.000
_cell.length_c   1.000
_cell.angle_alpha   90.00
_cell.angle_beta   90.00
_cell.angle_gamma   90.00
#
_symmetry.space_group_name_H-M   'P 1'
#
loop_
_entity.id
_entity.type
_entity.pdbx_description
1 polymer ?
#
loop_
_entity_poly.entity_id
_entity_poly.type
_entity_poly.pdbx_seq_one_letter_code
_entity_poly.pdbx_strand_id
1 'polypeptide(L)'
;MRILLSGGTGLIGRALCRRWLQEGHELLVWSRRPEQVPQLCGAAVRGVASLEELGDIELHAVINLAGAPIAERHWTRRRKALLWDSRIHLTERLVEWLAGLSRRPPVLISGSAVGWYGDGGERLLHETDTPQSSDFASQLCIAWEESAQRAQELG
;
A
#
# COMPACT_ATOMS: atom_id res chain seq x y z
N MET A 1 1.24 -2.14 19.38
CA MET A 1 0.11 -2.12 18.42
C MET A 1 0.24 -3.30 17.46
N ARG A 2 -0.87 -3.76 16.89
CA ARG A 2 -0.88 -4.74 15.79
C ARG A 2 -1.08 -4.03 14.45
N ILE A 3 -0.12 -4.15 13.55
CA ILE A 3 -0.06 -3.39 12.30
C ILE A 3 0.00 -4.37 11.12
N LEU A 4 -0.90 -4.20 10.15
CA LEU A 4 -0.86 -4.93 8.88
C LEU A 4 -0.16 -4.08 7.81
N LEU A 5 0.79 -4.66 7.09
CA LEU A 5 1.48 -4.03 5.98
C LEU A 5 1.24 -4.79 4.67
N SER A 6 0.83 -4.09 3.62
CA SER A 6 1.09 -4.53 2.24
C SER A 6 2.45 -3.97 1.80
N GLY A 7 3.20 -4.71 0.97
CA GLY A 7 4.52 -4.24 0.51
C GLY A 7 5.60 -4.23 1.61
N GLY A 8 5.39 -4.92 2.74
CA GLY A 8 6.36 -5.02 3.84
C GLY A 8 7.72 -5.61 3.42
N THR A 9 7.76 -6.40 2.34
CA THR A 9 9.00 -6.95 1.77
C THR A 9 9.71 -6.01 0.79
N GLY A 10 9.17 -4.82 0.53
CA GLY A 10 9.78 -3.78 -0.30
C GLY A 10 10.82 -2.93 0.46
N LEU A 11 11.40 -1.94 -0.23
CA LEU A 11 12.45 -1.07 0.32
C LEU A 11 12.00 -0.35 1.60
N ILE A 12 10.89 0.41 1.52
CA ILE A 12 10.33 1.17 2.64
C ILE A 12 9.74 0.21 3.68
N GLY A 13 8.97 -0.78 3.24
CA GLY A 13 8.32 -1.75 4.12
C GLY A 13 9.29 -2.47 5.07
N ARG A 14 10.46 -2.90 4.58
CA ARG A 14 11.46 -3.57 5.43
C ARG A 14 12.02 -2.65 6.50
N ALA A 15 12.27 -1.39 6.15
CA ALA A 15 12.78 -0.40 7.11
C ALA A 15 11.75 -0.14 8.21
N LEU A 16 10.47 0.01 7.84
CA LEU A 16 9.36 0.15 8.79
C LEU A 16 9.23 -1.09 9.68
N CYS A 17 9.26 -2.30 9.11
CA CYS A 17 9.19 -3.53 9.89
C CYS A 17 10.30 -3.61 10.94
N ARG A 18 11.55 -3.31 10.55
CA ARG A 18 12.69 -3.31 11.48
C ARG A 18 12.48 -2.33 12.63
N ARG A 19 12.05 -1.10 12.31
CA ARG A 19 11.82 -0.05 13.31
C ARG A 19 10.70 -0.40 14.27
N TRP A 20 9.55 -0.82 13.75
CA TRP A 20 8.37 -1.10 14.56
C TRP A 20 8.48 -2.39 15.38
N LEU A 21 9.24 -3.38 14.90
CA LEU A 21 9.59 -4.53 15.74
C LEU A 21 10.41 -4.11 16.97
N GLN A 22 11.37 -3.19 16.82
CA GLN A 22 12.17 -2.69 17.94
C GLN A 22 11.32 -1.89 18.94
N GLU A 23 10.20 -1.32 18.50
CA GLU A 23 9.21 -0.64 19.35
C GLU A 23 8.17 -1.59 19.97
N GLY A 24 8.35 -2.91 19.80
CA GLY A 24 7.46 -3.92 20.38
C GLY A 24 6.10 -4.01 19.70
N HIS A 25 5.98 -3.59 18.44
CA HIS A 25 4.76 -3.77 17.66
C HIS A 25 4.66 -5.18 17.09
N GLU A 26 3.43 -5.70 17.01
CA GLU A 26 3.13 -6.96 16.34
C GLU A 26 2.85 -6.68 14.86
N LEU A 27 3.65 -7.29 13.97
CA LEU A 27 3.60 -6.99 12.54
C LEU A 27 3.10 -8.18 11.73
N LEU A 28 2.13 -7.89 10.87
CA LEU A 28 1.60 -8.78 9.86
C LEU A 28 1.96 -8.22 8.48
N VAL A 29 2.45 -9.05 7.56
CA VAL A 29 2.74 -8.62 6.18
C VAL A 29 1.92 -9.44 5.20
N TRP A 30 1.00 -8.77 4.51
CA TRP A 30 0.27 -9.36 3.39
C TRP A 30 1.21 -9.44 2.18
N SER A 31 1.53 -10.66 1.76
CA SER A 31 2.58 -10.93 0.78
C SER A 31 2.18 -12.06 -0.16
N ARG A 32 2.59 -11.93 -1.42
CA ARG A 32 2.53 -13.01 -2.42
C ARG A 32 3.50 -14.17 -2.10
N ARG A 33 4.45 -13.93 -1.19
CA ARG A 33 5.47 -14.87 -0.71
C ARG A 33 5.56 -14.74 0.82
N PRO A 34 4.55 -15.21 1.56
CA PRO A 34 4.49 -15.06 3.02
C PRO A 34 5.65 -15.78 3.72
N GLU A 35 6.14 -16.87 3.16
CA GLU A 35 7.25 -17.66 3.69
C GLU A 35 8.58 -16.89 3.75
N GLN A 36 8.74 -15.87 2.91
CA GLN A 36 9.94 -15.03 2.89
C GLN A 36 9.87 -13.86 3.89
N VAL A 37 8.68 -13.57 4.44
CA VAL A 37 8.47 -12.41 5.33
C VAL A 37 9.36 -12.47 6.57
N PRO A 38 9.44 -13.58 7.33
CA PRO A 38 10.28 -13.62 8.54
C PRO A 38 11.75 -13.35 8.25
N GLN A 39 12.25 -13.83 7.10
CA GLN A 39 13.63 -13.60 6.67
C GLN A 39 13.89 -12.14 6.26
N LEU A 40 12.94 -11.51 5.56
CA LEU A 40 13.13 -10.17 4.98
C LEU A 40 12.73 -9.03 5.92
N CYS A 41 11.76 -9.27 6.79
CA CYS A 41 11.12 -8.26 7.64
C CYS A 41 11.45 -8.44 9.13
N GLY A 42 11.98 -9.61 9.52
CA GLY A 42 12.35 -9.96 10.90
C GLY A 42 11.61 -11.22 11.37
N ALA A 43 12.29 -12.08 12.14
CA ALA A 43 11.81 -13.43 12.46
C ALA A 43 10.44 -13.47 13.18
N ALA A 44 10.10 -12.39 13.90
CA ALA A 44 8.82 -12.24 14.59
C ALA A 44 7.69 -11.67 13.71
N VAL A 45 7.99 -11.22 12.48
CA VAL A 45 6.97 -10.73 11.54
C VAL A 45 6.27 -11.92 10.90
N ARG A 46 4.95 -11.97 11.01
CA ARG A 46 4.14 -13.01 10.37
C ARG A 46 3.77 -12.59 8.95
N GLY A 47 4.12 -13.40 7.97
CA GLY A 47 3.60 -13.28 6.60
C GLY A 47 2.23 -13.93 6.47
N VAL A 48 1.32 -13.32 5.71
CA VAL A 48 0.01 -13.88 5.36
C VAL A 48 -0.20 -13.84 3.85
N ALA A 49 -0.74 -14.92 3.26
CA ALA A 49 -0.97 -15.01 1.82
C ALA A 49 -2.30 -14.33 1.44
N SER A 50 -3.29 -14.47 2.31
CA SER A 50 -4.65 -14.00 2.14
C SER A 50 -5.10 -13.22 3.39
N LEU A 51 -5.96 -12.21 3.18
CA LEU A 51 -6.47 -11.38 4.27
C LEU A 51 -7.51 -12.15 5.11
N GLU A 52 -8.14 -13.16 4.53
CA GLU A 52 -9.08 -14.05 5.19
C GLU A 52 -8.41 -14.88 6.30
N GLU A 53 -7.10 -15.15 6.21
CA GLU A 53 -6.31 -15.82 7.26
C GLU A 53 -6.26 -15.04 8.58
N LEU A 54 -6.59 -13.75 8.54
CA LEU A 54 -6.56 -12.85 9.70
C LEU A 54 -7.84 -12.96 10.53
N GLY A 55 -8.96 -13.42 9.94
CA GLY A 55 -10.26 -13.43 10.62
C GLY A 55 -10.62 -12.06 11.23
N ASP A 56 -11.20 -12.07 12.43
CA ASP A 56 -11.56 -10.86 13.19
C ASP A 56 -10.43 -10.37 14.12
N ILE A 57 -9.16 -10.57 13.73
CA ILE A 57 -8.04 -10.09 14.52
C ILE A 57 -8.08 -8.56 14.65
N GLU A 58 -7.93 -8.06 15.87
CA GLU A 58 -7.95 -6.62 16.11
C GLU A 58 -6.68 -5.97 15.55
N LEU A 59 -6.86 -5.08 14.57
CA LEU A 59 -5.81 -4.28 13.95
C LEU A 59 -5.89 -2.84 14.45
N HIS A 60 -4.73 -2.24 14.67
CA HIS A 60 -4.61 -0.86 15.10
C HIS A 60 -4.26 0.08 13.94
N ALA A 61 -3.62 -0.45 12.90
CA ALA A 61 -3.26 0.29 11.70
C ALA A 61 -3.07 -0.63 10.50
N VAL A 62 -3.37 -0.11 9.32
CA VAL A 62 -3.07 -0.75 8.03
C VAL A 62 -2.22 0.17 7.19
N ILE A 63 -1.13 -0.37 6.64
CA ILE A 63 -0.14 0.37 5.85
C ILE A 63 -0.07 -0.25 4.46
N ASN A 64 -0.53 0.47 3.44
CA ASN A 64 -0.58 -0.01 2.06
C ASN A 64 0.60 0.55 1.24
N LEU A 65 1.69 -0.21 1.13
CA LEU A 65 2.89 0.16 0.37
C LEU A 65 3.19 -0.79 -0.78
N ALA A 66 2.30 -1.76 -1.05
CA ALA A 66 2.48 -2.67 -2.18
C ALA A 66 2.42 -1.93 -3.52
N GLY A 67 3.33 -2.32 -4.41
CA GLY A 67 3.36 -1.81 -5.78
C GLY A 67 4.53 -2.42 -6.53
N ALA A 68 4.31 -2.75 -7.81
CA ALA A 68 5.42 -3.13 -8.68
C ALA A 68 6.37 -1.93 -8.89
N PRO A 69 7.69 -2.14 -8.98
CA PRO A 69 8.66 -1.06 -9.17
C PRO A 69 8.34 -0.22 -10.42
N ILE A 70 8.37 1.11 -10.32
CA ILE A 70 7.94 1.97 -11.43
C ILE A 70 9.06 2.24 -12.46
N ALA A 71 10.32 2.26 -12.00
CA ALA A 71 11.49 2.72 -12.77
C ALA A 71 12.23 1.62 -13.58
N GLU A 72 11.86 0.34 -13.46
CA GLU A 72 12.69 -0.75 -14.01
C GLU A 72 12.67 -0.91 -15.53
N ARG A 73 11.58 -0.53 -16.23
CA ARG A 73 11.36 -0.87 -17.66
C ARG A 73 10.44 0.11 -18.37
N HIS A 74 10.54 0.17 -19.70
CA HIS A 74 9.56 0.87 -20.56
C HIS A 74 8.12 0.44 -20.28
N TRP A 75 7.20 1.40 -20.35
CA TRP A 75 5.77 1.20 -20.06
C TRP A 75 5.00 0.63 -21.24
N THR A 76 5.29 -0.63 -21.54
CA THR A 76 4.46 -1.45 -22.43
C THR A 76 3.05 -1.62 -21.85
N ARG A 77 2.06 -1.96 -22.68
CA ARG A 77 0.69 -2.27 -22.24
C ARG A 77 0.66 -3.29 -21.10
N ARG A 78 1.49 -4.34 -21.18
CA ARG A 78 1.62 -5.37 -20.13
C ARG A 78 2.17 -4.79 -18.82
N ARG A 79 3.16 -3.89 -18.88
CA ARG A 79 3.72 -3.25 -17.67
C ARG A 79 2.73 -2.29 -17.04
N LYS A 80 2.00 -1.50 -17.84
CA LYS A 80 0.93 -0.63 -17.35
C LYS A 80 -0.14 -1.43 -16.60
N ALA A 81 -0.59 -2.55 -17.16
CA ALA A 81 -1.54 -3.44 -16.48
C ALA A 81 -0.99 -3.99 -15.15
N LEU A 82 0.28 -4.41 -15.11
CA LEU A 82 0.92 -4.86 -13.87
C LEU A 82 1.04 -3.75 -12.83
N LEU A 83 1.38 -2.53 -13.24
CA LEU A 83 1.47 -1.37 -12.34
C LEU A 83 0.11 -1.05 -11.75
N TRP A 84 -0.94 -1.08 -12.58
CA TRP A 84 -2.33 -0.88 -12.19
C TRP A 84 -2.79 -1.94 -11.18
N ASP A 85 -2.67 -3.22 -11.54
CA ASP A 85 -3.09 -4.34 -10.68
C ASP A 85 -2.39 -4.34 -9.33
N SER A 86 -1.07 -4.06 -9.32
CA SER A 86 -0.27 -4.03 -8.10
C SER A 86 -0.59 -2.88 -7.13
N ARG A 87 -1.44 -1.93 -7.53
CA ARG A 87 -1.79 -0.73 -6.77
C ARG A 87 -3.30 -0.58 -6.62
N ILE A 88 -4.03 -0.39 -7.72
CA ILE A 88 -5.46 -0.13 -7.73
C ILE A 88 -6.22 -1.38 -7.27
N HIS A 89 -6.15 -2.48 -8.01
CA HIS A 89 -6.91 -3.70 -7.65
C HIS A 89 -6.49 -4.25 -6.28
N LEU A 90 -5.21 -4.15 -5.92
CA LEU A 90 -4.75 -4.53 -4.59
C LEU A 90 -5.39 -3.67 -3.50
N THR A 91 -5.48 -2.35 -3.72
CA THR A 91 -6.10 -1.41 -2.77
C THR A 91 -7.61 -1.61 -2.70
N GLU A 92 -8.28 -1.83 -3.82
CA GLU A 92 -9.71 -2.15 -3.87
C GLU A 92 -10.01 -3.40 -3.02
N ARG A 93 -9.26 -4.49 -3.22
CA ARG A 93 -9.38 -5.71 -2.42
C ARG A 93 -9.14 -5.46 -0.92
N LEU A 94 -8.18 -4.61 -0.59
CA LEU A 94 -7.90 -4.25 0.79
C LEU A 94 -9.08 -3.50 1.42
N VAL A 95 -9.64 -2.52 0.70
CA VAL A 95 -10.79 -1.72 1.17
C VAL A 95 -12.05 -2.57 1.28
N GLU A 96 -12.30 -3.46 0.32
CA GLU A 96 -13.41 -4.43 0.38
C GLU A 96 -13.30 -5.34 1.60
N TRP A 97 -12.10 -5.86 1.87
CA TRP A 97 -11.86 -6.66 3.06
C TRP A 97 -12.09 -5.85 4.36
N LEU A 98 -11.59 -4.61 4.42
CA LEU A 98 -11.83 -3.71 5.57
C LEU A 98 -13.33 -3.45 5.80
N ALA A 99 -14.11 -3.31 4.72
CA ALA A 99 -15.55 -3.09 4.82
C ALA A 99 -16.27 -4.27 5.51
N GLY A 100 -15.76 -5.48 5.31
CA GLY A 100 -16.29 -6.73 5.89
C GLY A 100 -15.88 -7.01 7.34
N LEU A 101 -14.94 -6.24 7.92
CA LEU A 101 -14.49 -6.46 9.29
C LEU A 101 -15.53 -6.00 10.32
N SER A 102 -15.70 -6.80 11.37
CA SER A 102 -16.52 -6.44 12.54
C SER A 102 -15.91 -5.28 13.34
N ARG A 103 -14.58 -5.25 13.44
CA ARG A 103 -13.79 -4.17 14.07
C ARG A 103 -12.78 -3.64 13.08
N ARG A 104 -13.00 -2.41 12.62
CA ARG A 104 -12.14 -1.75 11.64
C ARG A 104 -10.97 -1.07 12.34
N PRO A 105 -9.77 -1.10 11.75
CA PRO A 105 -8.64 -0.33 12.25
C PRO A 105 -8.94 1.17 12.09
N PRO A 106 -8.55 2.01 13.06
CA PRO A 106 -8.84 3.45 13.03
C PRO A 106 -8.01 4.23 12.00
N VAL A 107 -7.05 3.58 11.32
CA VAL A 107 -6.17 4.25 10.36
C VAL A 107 -5.74 3.33 9.21
N LEU A 108 -5.86 3.86 8.00
CA LEU A 108 -5.24 3.36 6.78
C LEU A 108 -4.26 4.40 6.27
N ILE A 109 -2.98 4.05 6.16
CA ILE A 109 -1.97 4.86 5.48
C ILE A 109 -1.69 4.21 4.14
N SER A 110 -2.04 4.88 3.04
CA SER A 110 -1.76 4.41 1.69
C SER A 110 -0.62 5.19 1.07
N GLY A 111 0.29 4.48 0.41
CA GLY A 111 1.29 5.10 -0.45
C GLY A 111 0.65 5.81 -1.64
N SER A 112 1.34 6.82 -2.13
CA SER A 112 1.09 7.51 -3.40
C SER A 112 2.44 7.89 -4.03
N ALA A 113 2.48 8.85 -4.96
CA ALA A 113 3.70 9.41 -5.50
C ALA A 113 3.50 10.83 -6.05
N VAL A 114 4.58 11.60 -6.13
CA VAL A 114 4.61 12.94 -6.78
C VAL A 114 4.18 12.92 -8.24
N GLY A 115 4.17 11.75 -8.89
CA GLY A 115 3.62 11.58 -10.23
C GLY A 115 2.15 11.98 -10.35
N TRP A 116 1.41 12.07 -9.23
CA TRP A 116 0.05 12.63 -9.17
C TRP A 116 -0.04 14.00 -9.85
N TYR A 117 0.93 14.89 -9.59
CA TYR A 117 0.92 16.26 -10.12
C TYR A 117 1.30 16.33 -11.60
N GLY A 118 1.92 15.29 -12.17
CA GLY A 118 2.53 15.36 -13.51
C GLY A 118 3.87 16.11 -13.53
N ASP A 119 4.34 16.46 -14.73
CA ASP A 119 5.52 17.30 -14.90
C ASP A 119 5.17 18.77 -14.58
N GLY A 120 5.53 19.20 -13.36
CA GLY A 120 5.34 20.57 -12.89
C GLY A 120 6.48 21.53 -13.28
N GLY A 121 7.50 21.06 -14.01
CA GLY A 121 8.72 21.83 -14.26
C GLY A 121 9.37 22.33 -12.96
N GLU A 122 9.78 23.59 -12.95
CA GLU A 122 10.39 24.26 -11.79
C GLU A 122 9.35 24.84 -10.80
N ARG A 123 8.06 24.55 -10.98
CA ARG A 123 7.00 25.09 -10.13
C ARG A 123 7.03 24.41 -8.76
N LEU A 124 6.86 25.19 -7.70
CA LEU A 124 6.57 24.64 -6.37
C LEU A 124 5.20 23.95 -6.38
N LEU A 125 5.17 22.72 -5.88
CA LEU A 125 3.96 21.89 -5.80
C LEU A 125 3.50 21.79 -4.35
N HIS A 126 2.19 21.93 -4.14
CA HIS A 126 1.50 21.81 -2.85
C HIS A 126 0.38 20.77 -2.94
N GLU A 127 -0.02 20.18 -1.81
CA GLU A 127 -1.10 19.19 -1.74
C GLU A 127 -2.48 19.74 -2.13
N THR A 128 -2.62 21.07 -2.16
CA THR A 128 -3.84 21.75 -2.64
C THR A 128 -3.84 21.99 -4.16
N ASP A 129 -2.74 21.69 -4.85
CA ASP A 129 -2.66 21.84 -6.30
C ASP A 129 -3.47 20.76 -7.01
N THR A 130 -3.82 21.05 -8.26
CA THR A 130 -4.49 20.10 -9.15
C THR A 130 -3.46 19.37 -10.04
N PRO A 131 -3.79 18.17 -10.54
CA PRO A 131 -2.93 17.46 -11.49
C PRO A 131 -2.73 18.29 -12.76
N GLN A 132 -1.48 18.45 -13.18
CA GLN A 132 -1.13 19.25 -14.37
C GLN A 132 -1.06 18.44 -15.66
N SER A 133 -1.08 17.11 -15.56
CA SER A 133 -0.97 16.22 -16.71
C SER A 133 -1.95 15.06 -16.60
N SER A 134 -2.39 14.54 -17.74
CA SER A 134 -3.18 13.32 -17.83
C SER A 134 -2.33 12.14 -18.32
N ASP A 135 -1.03 12.14 -18.01
CA ASP A 135 -0.17 11.02 -18.38
C ASP A 135 -0.51 9.76 -17.58
N PHE A 136 0.08 8.62 -17.95
CA PHE A 136 -0.22 7.37 -17.25
C PHE A 136 0.25 7.39 -15.79
N ALA A 137 1.29 8.16 -15.45
CA ALA A 137 1.82 8.24 -14.09
C ALA A 137 0.81 8.92 -13.16
N SER A 138 0.30 10.06 -13.61
CA SER A 138 -0.70 10.86 -12.91
C SER A 138 -2.01 10.10 -12.79
N GLN A 139 -2.53 9.52 -13.90
CA GLN A 139 -3.74 8.69 -13.87
C GLN A 139 -3.62 7.50 -12.89
N LEU A 140 -2.45 6.87 -12.83
CA LEU A 140 -2.19 5.77 -11.90
C LEU A 140 -2.23 6.24 -10.44
N CYS A 141 -1.66 7.40 -10.13
CA CYS A 141 -1.66 7.94 -8.77
C CYS A 141 -3.05 8.40 -8.34
N ILE A 142 -3.78 9.10 -9.22
CA ILE A 142 -5.16 9.52 -8.97
C ILE A 142 -6.04 8.31 -8.66
N ALA A 143 -6.05 7.30 -9.53
CA ALA A 143 -6.87 6.11 -9.32
C ALA A 143 -6.45 5.32 -8.06
N TRP A 144 -5.16 5.32 -7.71
CA TRP A 144 -4.67 4.68 -6.50
C TRP A 144 -5.17 5.40 -5.23
N GLU A 145 -5.10 6.73 -5.21
CA GLU A 145 -5.61 7.53 -4.10
C GLU A 145 -7.14 7.43 -3.98
N GLU A 146 -7.88 7.55 -5.07
CA GLU A 146 -9.34 7.39 -5.08
C GLU A 146 -9.76 6.02 -4.53
N SER A 147 -9.05 4.96 -4.93
CA SER A 147 -9.29 3.60 -4.42
C SER A 147 -9.08 3.50 -2.91
N ALA A 148 -8.05 4.15 -2.37
CA ALA A 148 -7.79 4.18 -0.93
C ALA A 148 -8.79 5.07 -0.16
N GLN A 149 -9.19 6.19 -0.75
CA GLN A 149 -10.13 7.16 -0.14
C GLN A 149 -11.52 6.57 0.07
N ARG A 150 -11.94 5.54 -0.70
CA ARG A 150 -13.17 4.78 -0.42
C ARG A 150 -13.20 4.19 1.00
N ALA A 151 -12.05 3.99 1.65
CA ALA A 151 -12.01 3.58 3.05
C ALA A 151 -12.57 4.63 4.03
N GLN A 152 -12.61 5.92 3.65
CA GLN A 152 -13.18 6.98 4.48
C GLN A 152 -14.68 6.78 4.73
N GLU A 153 -15.39 6.11 3.80
CA GLU A 153 -16.80 5.77 3.96
C GLU A 153 -17.03 4.73 5.08
N LEU A 154 -15.97 4.09 5.57
CA LEU A 154 -16.03 3.03 6.57
C LEU A 154 -15.96 3.53 8.02
N GLY A 155 -15.74 4.83 8.23
CA GLY A 155 -15.62 5.47 9.56
C GLY A 155 -14.18 5.68 9.97
#